data_AF-A0A8H5MJX9-F1
#
_entry.id   AF-A0A8H5MJX9-F1
#
_cell.length_a   1.000
_cell.length_b   1.000
_cell.length_c   1.000
_cell.angle_alpha   90.00
_cell.angle_beta   90.00
_cell.angle_gamma   90.00
#
_symmetry.space_group_name_H-M   'P 1'
#
loop_
_entity.id
_entity.type
_entity.pdbx_description
1 polymer ?
#
loop_
_entity_poly.entity_id
_entity_poly.type
_entity_poly.pdbx_seq_one_letter_code
_entity_poly.pdbx_strand_id
1 'polypeptide(L)'
;MSEIAFTQTFLASLESRPIRLSADHVEDPKTYPARPPYIIPRMPKPMSQPNNLAPGSERSITVSLKSLRNPPLSIKFTSQPLDTSILDIKANIEKQTRIPAAKTKLLLNKKPIPDSKILKDLLGETDMSIEFTVMVIGGAAAIPPEEPAATPEAQPVGAQALQTEAFWSDLKGFLMQRLKDEAEAERLSGLFKSSWESNQANP
;
A
#
# COMPACT_ATOMS: atom_id res chain seq x y z
N MET A 1 62.69 -50.05 11.39
CA MET A 1 62.50 -50.68 12.71
C MET A 1 61.50 -49.92 13.59
N SER A 2 61.46 -48.58 13.58
CA SER A 2 60.56 -47.78 14.44
C SER A 2 59.09 -47.72 14.00
N GLU A 3 58.82 -47.57 12.70
CA GLU A 3 57.44 -47.44 12.18
C GLU A 3 56.62 -48.72 12.36
N ILE A 4 57.25 -49.89 12.19
CA ILE A 4 56.59 -51.19 12.37
C ILE A 4 56.25 -51.42 13.85
N ALA A 5 57.11 -51.00 14.78
CA ALA A 5 56.82 -51.06 16.21
C ALA A 5 55.70 -50.08 16.61
N PHE A 6 55.67 -48.90 16.00
CA PHE A 6 54.59 -47.93 16.19
C PHE A 6 53.24 -48.44 15.67
N THR A 7 53.21 -49.04 14.47
CA THR A 7 51.95 -49.57 13.91
C THR A 7 51.44 -50.77 14.70
N GLN A 8 52.33 -51.66 15.17
CA GLN A 8 51.95 -52.78 16.04
C GLN A 8 51.38 -52.31 17.38
N THR A 9 52.02 -51.35 18.04
CA THR A 9 51.52 -50.79 19.31
C THR A 9 50.21 -50.01 19.12
N PHE A 10 50.07 -49.27 18.03
CA PHE A 10 48.82 -48.58 17.70
C PHE A 10 47.68 -49.55 17.40
N LEU A 11 47.91 -50.61 16.61
CA LEU A 11 46.91 -51.64 16.34
C LEU A 11 46.46 -52.36 17.62
N ALA A 12 47.40 -52.73 18.51
CA ALA A 12 47.05 -53.31 19.81
C ALA A 12 46.21 -52.34 20.68
N SER A 13 46.46 -51.03 20.59
CA SER A 13 45.67 -49.99 21.27
C SER A 13 44.28 -49.79 20.66
N LEU A 14 44.08 -50.13 19.39
CA LEU A 14 42.78 -50.09 18.72
C LEU A 14 41.97 -51.35 19.00
N GLU A 15 42.62 -52.52 18.99
CA GLU A 15 42.00 -53.82 19.24
C GLU A 15 41.44 -53.92 20.66
N SER A 16 42.11 -53.31 21.64
CA SER A 16 41.64 -53.28 23.04
C SER A 16 40.46 -52.34 23.30
N ARG A 17 40.07 -51.50 22.34
CA ARG A 17 38.92 -50.61 22.51
C ARG A 17 37.61 -51.35 22.22
N PRO A 18 36.61 -51.28 23.11
CA PRO A 18 35.35 -51.98 22.90
C PRO A 18 34.64 -51.43 21.65
N ILE A 19 34.20 -52.35 20.77
CA ILE A 19 33.45 -52.02 19.54
C ILE A 19 32.08 -51.40 19.86
N ARG A 20 31.52 -51.70 21.04
CA ARG A 20 30.25 -51.16 21.52
C ARG A 20 30.42 -50.58 22.92
N LEU A 21 29.93 -49.38 23.12
CA LEU A 21 29.80 -48.78 24.43
C LEU A 21 28.65 -49.47 25.17
N SER A 22 28.81 -49.76 26.46
CA SER A 22 27.74 -50.32 27.29
C SER A 22 26.59 -49.31 27.46
N ALA A 23 25.38 -49.79 27.73
CA ALA A 23 24.21 -48.93 27.95
C ALA A 23 24.42 -47.91 29.07
N ASP A 24 25.20 -48.26 30.09
CA ASP A 24 25.51 -47.41 31.25
C ASP A 24 26.80 -46.57 31.09
N HIS A 25 27.38 -46.52 29.89
CA HIS A 25 28.61 -45.77 29.66
C HIS A 25 28.36 -44.26 29.71
N VAL A 26 28.97 -43.57 30.68
CA VAL A 26 28.92 -42.11 30.84
C VAL A 26 30.34 -41.56 30.81
N GLU A 27 30.62 -40.71 29.82
CA GLU A 27 31.91 -40.00 29.70
C GLU A 27 31.84 -38.65 30.42
N ASP A 28 32.90 -38.30 31.17
CA ASP A 28 32.99 -37.01 31.85
C ASP A 28 33.27 -35.90 30.81
N PRO A 29 32.40 -34.87 30.71
CA PRO A 29 32.58 -33.78 29.77
C PRO A 29 33.89 -33.00 29.93
N LYS A 30 34.57 -33.11 31.08
CA LYS A 30 35.87 -32.47 31.33
C LYS A 30 37.07 -33.19 30.69
N THR A 31 36.91 -34.47 30.33
CA THR A 31 37.98 -35.29 29.73
C THR A 31 38.04 -35.13 28.21
N TYR A 32 37.03 -34.52 27.58
CA TYR A 32 37.05 -34.30 26.14
C TYR A 32 38.17 -33.32 25.73
N PRO A 33 38.92 -33.63 24.66
CA PRO A 33 39.90 -32.69 24.12
C PRO A 33 39.20 -31.42 23.65
N ALA A 34 39.86 -30.26 23.80
CA ALA A 34 39.32 -28.98 23.35
C ALA A 34 39.02 -29.03 21.84
N ARG A 35 37.73 -29.04 21.48
CA ARG A 35 37.28 -28.98 20.09
C ARG A 35 37.09 -27.51 19.70
N PRO A 36 37.48 -27.09 18.49
CA PRO A 36 37.09 -25.77 18.01
C PRO A 36 35.55 -25.68 18.02
N PRO A 37 34.99 -24.50 18.36
CA PRO A 37 33.55 -24.35 18.40
C PRO A 37 32.95 -24.67 17.04
N TYR A 38 31.92 -25.52 17.02
CA TYR A 38 31.14 -25.79 15.82
C TYR A 38 30.30 -24.55 15.51
N ILE A 39 30.76 -23.73 14.57
CA ILE A 39 30.05 -22.53 14.15
C ILE A 39 29.03 -22.94 13.09
N ILE A 40 27.77 -22.91 13.49
CA ILE A 40 26.65 -23.09 12.55
C ILE A 40 26.70 -21.95 11.53
N PRO A 41 26.52 -22.22 10.22
CA PRO A 41 26.38 -21.18 9.22
C PRO A 41 25.33 -20.15 9.65
N ARG A 42 25.66 -18.86 9.52
CA ARG A 42 24.70 -17.79 9.82
C ARG A 42 23.48 -17.93 8.94
N MET A 43 22.29 -17.78 9.53
CA MET A 43 21.05 -17.77 8.75
C MET A 43 21.13 -16.67 7.68
N PRO A 44 20.74 -16.95 6.42
CA PRO A 44 20.82 -15.97 5.34
C PRO A 44 19.89 -14.77 5.57
N LYS A 45 18.86 -14.91 6.41
CA LYS A 45 17.98 -13.84 6.85
C LYS A 45 17.99 -13.75 8.37
N PRO A 46 18.14 -12.54 8.95
CA PRO A 46 18.00 -12.36 10.39
C PRO A 46 16.58 -12.73 10.83
N MET A 47 16.42 -13.24 12.05
CA MET A 47 15.10 -13.51 12.62
C MET A 47 14.32 -12.20 12.78
N SER A 48 13.01 -12.22 12.50
CA SER A 48 12.15 -11.06 12.70
C SER A 48 12.09 -10.69 14.19
N GLN A 49 12.27 -9.41 14.48
CA GLN A 49 12.12 -8.87 15.83
C GLN A 49 10.78 -8.13 15.96
N PRO A 50 10.11 -8.23 17.13
CA PRO A 50 8.89 -7.49 17.36
C PRO A 50 9.17 -5.99 17.27
N ASN A 51 8.48 -5.30 16.36
CA ASN A 51 8.64 -3.88 16.15
C ASN A 51 7.48 -3.15 16.83
N ASN A 52 7.76 -2.50 17.96
CA ASN A 52 6.77 -1.73 18.70
C ASN A 52 6.69 -0.31 18.10
N LEU A 53 5.74 -0.12 17.18
CA LEU A 53 5.49 1.18 16.57
C LEU A 53 4.57 2.01 17.47
N ALA A 54 4.87 3.30 17.60
CA ALA A 54 4.00 4.22 18.32
C ALA A 54 2.60 4.26 17.66
N PRO A 55 1.51 4.35 18.44
CA PRO A 55 0.16 4.53 17.90
C PRO A 55 0.13 5.74 16.95
N GLY A 56 -0.26 5.52 15.69
CA GLY A 56 -0.25 6.53 14.62
C GLY A 56 0.96 6.48 13.67
N SER A 57 2.01 5.71 13.99
CA SER A 57 3.12 5.40 13.08
C SER A 57 2.89 4.08 12.37
N GLU A 58 1.77 3.93 11.68
CA GLU A 58 1.50 2.75 10.88
C GLU A 58 2.45 2.68 9.67
N ARG A 59 2.86 1.46 9.31
CA ARG A 59 3.73 1.23 8.16
C ARG A 59 2.94 1.52 6.88
N SER A 60 3.34 2.57 6.18
CA SER A 60 2.74 2.98 4.92
C SER A 60 3.61 2.54 3.74
N ILE A 61 3.00 2.00 2.68
CA ILE A 61 3.69 1.47 1.50
C ILE A 61 3.51 2.44 0.33
N THR A 62 4.54 2.56 -0.51
CA THR A 62 4.42 3.26 -1.79
C THR A 62 3.99 2.29 -2.87
N VAL A 63 2.79 2.49 -3.42
CA VAL A 63 2.25 1.64 -4.50
C VAL A 63 2.42 2.36 -5.83
N SER A 64 3.22 1.79 -6.73
CA SER A 64 3.44 2.29 -8.08
C SER A 64 2.69 1.43 -9.08
N LEU A 65 1.80 2.04 -9.87
CA LEU A 65 1.04 1.35 -10.89
C LEU A 65 1.49 1.81 -12.27
N LYS A 66 1.92 0.86 -13.10
CA LYS A 66 2.37 1.09 -14.46
C LYS A 66 1.42 0.40 -15.44
N SER A 67 0.78 1.17 -16.30
CA SER A 67 0.01 0.66 -17.42
C SER A 67 0.78 0.84 -18.72
N LEU A 68 0.98 -0.25 -19.46
CA LEU A 68 1.59 -0.25 -20.81
C LEU A 68 0.58 0.08 -21.92
N ARG A 69 -0.50 0.79 -21.61
CA ARG A 69 -1.46 1.28 -22.61
C ARG A 69 -0.86 2.45 -23.38
N ASN A 70 -1.43 2.76 -24.54
CA ASN A 70 -1.23 4.02 -25.25
C ASN A 70 -2.54 4.82 -25.11
N PRO A 71 -2.62 5.84 -24.25
CA PRO A 71 -1.53 6.52 -23.54
C PRO A 71 -1.02 5.78 -22.28
N PRO A 72 0.29 5.87 -21.96
CA PRO A 72 0.88 5.20 -20.81
C PRO A 72 0.46 5.90 -19.51
N LEU A 73 -0.12 5.14 -18.57
CA LEU A 73 -0.57 5.65 -17.27
C LEU A 73 0.40 5.17 -16.19
N SER A 74 0.98 6.11 -15.44
CA SER A 74 1.84 5.86 -14.29
C SER A 74 1.24 6.57 -13.09
N ILE A 75 0.71 5.81 -12.13
CA ILE A 75 0.06 6.35 -10.93
C ILE A 75 0.86 5.89 -9.72
N LYS A 76 1.23 6.84 -8.86
CA LYS A 76 1.94 6.55 -7.61
C LYS A 76 1.04 6.95 -6.44
N PHE A 77 0.72 5.98 -5.60
CA PHE A 77 0.05 6.23 -4.33
C PHE A 77 1.10 6.21 -3.22
N THR A 78 1.46 7.40 -2.74
CA THR A 78 2.35 7.57 -1.60
C THR A 78 1.54 7.35 -0.33
N SER A 79 2.00 6.43 0.52
CA SER A 79 1.44 6.15 1.85
C SER A 79 0.10 5.39 1.88
N GLN A 80 0.04 4.21 1.27
CA GLN A 80 -1.11 3.31 1.46
C GLN A 80 -0.92 2.44 2.72
N PRO A 81 -1.94 2.29 3.58
CA PRO A 81 -1.84 1.40 4.74
C PRO A 81 -1.73 -0.05 4.27
N LEU A 82 -1.06 -0.88 5.07
CA LEU A 82 -0.88 -2.31 4.76
C LEU A 82 -2.21 -3.08 4.65
N ASP A 83 -3.24 -2.64 5.38
CA ASP A 83 -4.57 -3.24 5.37
C ASP A 83 -5.41 -2.92 4.12
N THR A 84 -4.90 -2.06 3.24
CA THR A 84 -5.62 -1.69 2.01
C THR A 84 -5.81 -2.93 1.14
N SER A 85 -7.05 -3.17 0.72
CA SER A 85 -7.38 -4.26 -0.20
C SER A 85 -7.07 -3.87 -1.64
N ILE A 86 -6.88 -4.88 -2.50
CA ILE A 86 -6.76 -4.66 -3.95
C ILE A 86 -8.02 -4.02 -4.53
N LEU A 87 -9.19 -4.31 -3.98
CA LEU A 87 -10.44 -3.68 -4.39
C LEU A 87 -10.40 -2.16 -4.19
N ASP A 88 -9.89 -1.69 -3.06
CA ASP A 88 -9.78 -0.26 -2.75
C ASP A 88 -8.78 0.43 -3.69
N ILE A 89 -7.69 -0.26 -4.03
CA ILE A 89 -6.72 0.22 -5.01
C ILE A 89 -7.38 0.32 -6.39
N LYS A 90 -8.18 -0.66 -6.79
CA LYS A 90 -8.96 -0.59 -8.04
C LYS A 90 -9.98 0.55 -8.02
N ALA A 91 -10.66 0.79 -6.90
CA ALA A 91 -11.59 1.90 -6.76
C ALA A 91 -10.88 3.27 -6.88
N ASN A 92 -9.65 3.40 -6.34
CA ASN A 92 -8.84 4.60 -6.50
C ASN A 92 -8.35 4.78 -7.95
N ILE A 93 -7.98 3.69 -8.62
CA ILE A 93 -7.69 3.71 -10.06
C ILE A 93 -8.93 4.15 -10.85
N GLU A 94 -10.11 3.62 -10.52
CA GLU A 94 -11.37 3.99 -11.17
C GLU A 94 -11.68 5.48 -10.99
N LYS A 95 -11.47 6.05 -9.79
CA LYS A 95 -11.63 7.50 -9.58
C LYS A 95 -10.68 8.34 -10.46
N GLN A 96 -9.42 7.93 -10.58
CA GLN A 96 -8.40 8.72 -11.27
C GLN A 96 -8.37 8.50 -12.78
N THR A 97 -8.72 7.30 -13.25
CA THR A 97 -8.64 6.90 -14.67
C THR A 97 -10.00 6.66 -15.31
N ARG A 98 -11.08 6.62 -14.52
CA ARG A 98 -12.46 6.30 -14.94
C ARG A 98 -12.60 4.95 -15.64
N ILE A 99 -11.64 4.04 -15.42
CA ILE A 99 -11.71 2.66 -15.89
C ILE A 99 -12.43 1.82 -14.82
N PRO A 100 -13.53 1.13 -15.14
CA PRO A 100 -14.28 0.33 -14.17
C PRO A 100 -13.41 -0.74 -13.49
N ALA A 101 -13.54 -0.91 -12.18
CA ALA A 101 -12.80 -1.90 -11.40
C ALA A 101 -12.93 -3.34 -11.95
N ALA A 102 -14.11 -3.69 -12.49
CA ALA A 102 -14.39 -5.00 -13.09
C ALA A 102 -13.54 -5.31 -14.33
N LYS A 103 -13.13 -4.27 -15.08
CA LYS A 103 -12.30 -4.42 -16.29
C LYS A 103 -10.81 -4.32 -15.97
N THR A 104 -10.44 -3.95 -14.75
CA THR A 104 -9.05 -3.73 -14.35
C THR A 104 -8.49 -4.97 -13.67
N LYS A 105 -7.50 -5.60 -14.30
CA LYS A 105 -6.67 -6.65 -13.69
C LYS A 105 -5.35 -6.04 -13.22
N LEU A 106 -5.01 -6.28 -11.96
CA LEU A 106 -3.72 -5.90 -11.38
C LEU A 106 -2.80 -7.10 -11.41
N LEU A 107 -1.60 -6.90 -11.94
CA LEU A 107 -0.59 -7.94 -12.06
C LEU A 107 0.62 -7.59 -11.20
N LEU A 108 1.02 -8.52 -10.33
CA LEU A 108 2.28 -8.48 -9.61
C LEU A 108 3.23 -9.51 -10.23
N ASN A 109 4.42 -9.09 -10.64
CA ASN A 109 5.38 -9.98 -11.32
C ASN A 109 4.76 -10.79 -12.48
N LYS A 110 3.92 -10.12 -13.28
CA LYS A 110 3.16 -10.70 -14.42
C LYS A 110 2.06 -11.71 -14.04
N LYS A 111 1.74 -11.89 -12.75
CA LYS A 111 0.66 -12.77 -12.30
C LYS A 111 -0.57 -11.94 -11.87
N PRO A 112 -1.79 -12.25 -12.35
CA PRO A 112 -3.00 -11.55 -11.94
C PRO A 112 -3.35 -11.87 -10.48
N ILE A 113 -3.77 -10.85 -9.74
CA ILE A 113 -4.08 -10.98 -8.30
C ILE A 113 -5.59 -10.82 -8.08
N PRO A 114 -6.21 -11.64 -7.21
CA PRO A 114 -7.61 -11.48 -6.82
C PRO A 114 -7.84 -10.32 -5.85
N ASP A 115 -9.06 -9.81 -5.85
CA ASP A 115 -9.43 -8.56 -5.16
C ASP A 115 -9.53 -8.71 -3.63
N SER A 116 -9.67 -9.95 -3.15
CA SER A 116 -9.71 -10.30 -1.74
C SER A 116 -8.34 -10.24 -1.05
N LYS A 117 -7.26 -9.97 -1.79
CA LYS A 117 -5.91 -9.88 -1.22
C LYS A 117 -5.62 -8.47 -0.71
N ILE A 118 -4.90 -8.43 0.40
CA ILE A 118 -4.40 -7.22 1.04
C ILE A 118 -2.93 -7.00 0.70
N LEU A 119 -2.44 -5.76 0.84
CA LEU A 119 -1.04 -5.46 0.57
C LEU A 119 -0.08 -6.23 1.50
N LYS A 120 -0.48 -6.55 2.74
CA LYS A 120 0.29 -7.42 3.67
C LYS A 120 0.64 -8.79 3.08
N ASP A 121 -0.29 -9.40 2.35
CA ASP A 121 -0.13 -10.76 1.82
C ASP A 121 0.79 -10.82 0.59
N LEU A 122 0.92 -9.69 -0.10
CA LEU A 122 1.61 -9.59 -1.39
C LEU A 122 3.03 -9.08 -1.22
N LEU A 123 3.30 -8.42 -0.10
CA LEU A 123 4.60 -7.87 0.25
C LEU A 123 5.39 -8.87 1.08
N GLY A 124 6.63 -9.12 0.68
CA GLY A 124 7.58 -9.72 1.61
C GLY A 124 7.78 -8.80 2.80
N GLU A 125 8.05 -9.35 3.99
CA GLU A 125 8.17 -8.65 5.28
C GLU A 125 9.15 -7.44 5.30
N THR A 126 9.92 -7.22 4.23
CA THR A 126 11.03 -6.26 4.12
C THR A 126 10.83 -5.19 3.04
N ASP A 127 9.92 -5.38 2.08
CA ASP A 127 9.79 -4.47 0.95
C ASP A 127 8.85 -3.30 1.32
N MET A 128 9.22 -2.05 0.99
CA MET A 128 8.41 -0.83 1.28
C MET A 128 7.73 -0.26 0.03
N SER A 129 7.95 -0.87 -1.14
CA SER A 129 7.42 -0.44 -2.42
C SER A 129 6.88 -1.63 -3.20
N ILE A 130 5.73 -1.43 -3.86
CA ILE A 130 5.11 -2.45 -4.71
C ILE A 130 4.85 -1.85 -6.09
N GLU A 131 5.32 -2.53 -7.13
CA GLU A 131 5.01 -2.19 -8.52
C GLU A 131 3.93 -3.13 -9.06
N PHE A 132 2.77 -2.59 -9.43
CA PHE A 132 1.72 -3.33 -10.12
C PHE A 132 1.66 -2.95 -11.60
N THR A 133 1.58 -3.96 -12.46
CA THR A 133 1.23 -3.75 -13.86
C THR A 133 -0.29 -3.77 -14.02
N VAL A 134 -0.86 -2.72 -14.61
CA VAL A 134 -2.31 -2.63 -14.83
C VAL A 134 -2.68 -3.14 -16.23
N MET A 135 -3.50 -4.19 -16.30
CA MET A 135 -4.08 -4.72 -17.53
C MET A 135 -5.60 -4.48 -17.56
N VAL A 136 -6.06 -3.68 -18.52
CA VAL A 136 -7.50 -3.40 -18.70
C VAL A 136 -8.09 -4.34 -19.74
N ILE A 137 -9.05 -5.19 -19.39
CA ILE A 137 -9.71 -6.08 -20.34
C ILE A 137 -10.66 -5.26 -21.22
N GLY A 138 -10.43 -5.36 -22.54
CA GLY A 138 -11.36 -4.89 -23.57
C GLY A 138 -11.37 -3.39 -23.76
N GLY A 139 -10.43 -2.87 -24.56
CA GLY A 139 -10.57 -1.65 -25.39
C GLY A 139 -11.16 -0.37 -24.78
N ALA A 140 -11.34 -0.29 -23.47
CA ALA A 140 -11.89 0.85 -22.77
C ALA A 140 -10.79 1.91 -22.68
N ALA A 141 -10.55 2.54 -23.83
CA ALA A 141 -9.94 3.85 -23.91
C ALA A 141 -10.78 4.78 -23.03
N ALA A 142 -10.09 5.69 -22.33
CA ALA A 142 -10.72 6.76 -21.59
C ALA A 142 -11.82 7.39 -22.46
N ILE A 143 -13.08 7.16 -22.08
CA ILE A 143 -14.24 7.77 -22.72
C ILE A 143 -14.18 9.26 -22.34
N PRO A 144 -13.97 10.20 -23.29
CA PRO A 144 -14.29 11.61 -23.07
C PRO A 144 -15.82 11.76 -23.03
N PRO A 145 -16.31 12.82 -22.38
CA PRO A 145 -17.48 12.77 -21.52
C PRO A 145 -18.77 12.61 -22.30
N GLU A 146 -19.62 11.68 -21.85
CA GLU A 146 -21.06 11.79 -22.01
C GLU A 146 -21.69 11.33 -20.68
N GLU A 147 -22.67 12.13 -20.24
CA GLU A 147 -23.32 12.09 -18.94
C GLU A 147 -23.80 10.70 -18.51
N PRO A 148 -23.83 10.47 -17.19
CA PRO A 148 -25.01 9.85 -16.63
C PRO A 148 -25.65 10.78 -15.60
N ALA A 149 -26.90 11.08 -15.88
CA ALA A 149 -27.81 11.72 -14.96
C ALA A 149 -27.85 11.01 -13.59
N ALA A 150 -27.98 11.87 -12.57
CA ALA A 150 -28.59 11.65 -11.27
C ALA A 150 -27.89 10.72 -10.25
N THR A 151 -27.09 11.29 -9.33
CA THR A 151 -27.48 11.54 -7.92
C THR A 151 -26.47 12.48 -7.22
N PRO A 152 -26.88 13.16 -6.14
CA PRO A 152 -26.99 14.62 -6.05
C PRO A 152 -25.64 15.37 -6.03
N GLU A 153 -25.66 16.47 -6.77
CA GLU A 153 -24.77 17.63 -6.78
C GLU A 153 -23.79 17.71 -5.60
N ALA A 154 -22.51 17.52 -5.91
CA ALA A 154 -21.46 18.20 -5.16
C ALA A 154 -21.73 19.70 -5.29
N GLN A 155 -22.33 20.29 -4.26
CA GLN A 155 -22.52 21.73 -4.18
C GLN A 155 -21.16 22.39 -4.44
N PRO A 156 -21.09 23.37 -5.35
CA PRO A 156 -19.84 24.07 -5.59
C PRO A 156 -19.32 24.64 -4.27
N VAL A 157 -18.15 24.23 -3.82
CA VAL A 157 -17.60 24.65 -2.52
C VAL A 157 -16.76 25.91 -2.73
N GLY A 158 -17.11 26.99 -2.02
CA GLY A 158 -16.35 28.24 -2.00
C GLY A 158 -16.61 29.14 -3.21
N ALA A 159 -15.55 29.73 -3.79
CA ALA A 159 -15.65 30.77 -4.82
C ALA A 159 -16.41 30.34 -6.10
N GLN A 160 -16.51 29.04 -6.36
CA GLN A 160 -17.28 28.49 -7.48
C GLN A 160 -18.80 28.57 -7.27
N ALA A 161 -19.27 28.62 -6.01
CA ALA A 161 -20.69 28.75 -5.70
C ALA A 161 -21.25 30.11 -6.14
N LEU A 162 -20.43 31.16 -6.01
CA LEU A 162 -20.78 32.54 -6.36
C LEU A 162 -21.05 32.71 -7.87
N GLN A 163 -20.55 31.79 -8.70
CA GLN A 163 -20.81 31.78 -10.15
C GLN A 163 -22.18 31.20 -10.50
N THR A 164 -22.82 30.49 -9.58
CA THR A 164 -24.12 29.85 -9.82
C THR A 164 -25.28 30.78 -9.47
N GLU A 165 -26.32 30.83 -10.30
CA GLU A 165 -27.53 31.59 -10.02
C GLU A 165 -28.31 31.05 -8.81
N ALA A 166 -28.18 29.74 -8.54
CA ALA A 166 -28.80 29.07 -7.40
C ALA A 166 -28.35 29.65 -6.05
N PHE A 167 -27.09 30.07 -5.92
CA PHE A 167 -26.61 30.75 -4.72
C PHE A 167 -27.31 32.10 -4.51
N TRP A 168 -27.47 32.88 -5.58
CA TRP A 168 -28.07 34.22 -5.51
C TRP A 168 -29.58 34.16 -5.24
N SER A 169 -30.27 33.13 -5.74
CA SER A 169 -31.68 32.90 -5.41
C SER A 169 -31.87 32.46 -3.96
N ASP A 170 -30.99 31.60 -3.43
CA ASP A 170 -31.01 31.21 -2.01
C ASP A 170 -30.68 32.40 -1.09
N LEU A 171 -29.68 33.21 -1.43
CA LEU A 171 -29.37 34.45 -0.71
C LEU A 171 -30.56 35.41 -0.66
N LYS A 172 -31.27 35.57 -1.78
CA LYS A 172 -32.50 36.37 -1.86
C LYS A 172 -33.57 35.80 -0.93
N GLY A 173 -33.79 34.49 -0.95
CA GLY A 173 -34.74 33.81 -0.07
C GLY A 173 -34.40 33.98 1.42
N PHE A 174 -33.12 33.85 1.77
CA PHE A 174 -32.63 34.09 3.13
C PHE A 174 -32.89 35.53 3.59
N LEU A 175 -32.63 36.51 2.73
CA LEU A 175 -32.87 37.93 3.02
C LEU A 175 -34.37 38.20 3.22
N MET A 176 -35.24 37.67 2.35
CA MET A 176 -36.69 37.79 2.51
C MET A 176 -37.15 37.22 3.86
N GLN A 177 -36.63 36.06 4.28
CA GLN A 177 -37.01 35.43 5.54
C GLN A 177 -36.58 36.27 6.76
N ARG A 178 -35.43 36.95 6.69
CA ARG A 178 -34.87 37.73 7.81
C ARG A 178 -35.41 39.14 7.89
N LEU A 179 -35.55 39.81 6.76
CA LEU A 179 -36.02 41.19 6.68
C LEU A 179 -37.54 41.29 6.69
N LYS A 180 -38.25 40.24 6.23
CA LYS A 180 -39.71 40.24 6.01
C LYS A 180 -40.18 41.37 5.08
N ASP A 181 -39.26 41.90 4.29
CA ASP A 181 -39.46 42.94 3.28
C ASP A 181 -38.88 42.41 1.97
N GLU A 182 -39.77 42.23 0.98
CA GLU A 182 -39.43 41.68 -0.33
C GLU A 182 -38.66 42.70 -1.18
N ALA A 183 -39.00 43.99 -1.08
CA ALA A 183 -38.37 45.05 -1.85
C ALA A 183 -36.94 45.31 -1.38
N GLU A 184 -36.70 45.30 -0.06
CA GLU A 184 -35.34 45.46 0.48
C GLU A 184 -34.46 44.23 0.20
N ALA A 185 -35.02 43.01 0.26
CA ALA A 185 -34.31 41.78 -0.06
C ALA A 185 -33.88 41.73 -1.54
N GLU A 186 -34.75 42.17 -2.46
CA GLU A 186 -34.44 42.33 -3.87
C GLU A 186 -33.31 43.33 -4.10
N ARG A 187 -33.41 44.50 -3.47
CA ARG A 187 -32.40 45.55 -3.62
C ARG A 187 -31.02 45.09 -3.12
N LEU A 188 -30.96 44.44 -1.96
CA LEU A 188 -29.70 43.97 -1.37
C LEU A 188 -29.07 42.82 -2.15
N SER A 189 -29.87 41.82 -2.55
CA SER A 189 -29.36 40.71 -3.37
C SER A 189 -28.83 41.18 -4.73
N GLY A 190 -29.52 42.13 -5.37
CA GLY A 190 -29.05 42.77 -6.60
C GLY A 190 -27.75 43.55 -6.41
N LEU A 191 -27.64 44.34 -5.34
CA LEU A 191 -26.44 45.12 -5.03
C LEU A 191 -25.22 44.23 -4.75
N PHE A 192 -25.41 43.12 -4.02
CA PHE A 192 -24.33 42.16 -3.78
C PHE A 192 -23.89 41.48 -5.08
N LYS A 193 -24.82 41.07 -5.93
CA LYS A 193 -24.49 40.46 -7.23
C LYS A 193 -23.73 41.44 -8.13
N SER A 194 -24.22 42.68 -8.27
CA SER A 194 -23.56 43.69 -9.10
C SER A 194 -22.18 44.08 -8.57
N SER A 195 -22.02 44.18 -7.24
CA SER A 195 -20.73 44.48 -6.63
C SER A 195 -19.73 43.34 -6.81
N TRP A 196 -20.20 42.09 -6.75
CA TRP A 196 -19.37 40.91 -7.00
C TRP A 196 -18.92 40.83 -8.45
N GLU A 197 -19.83 41.04 -9.41
CA GLU A 197 -19.50 41.09 -10.85
C GLU A 197 -18.52 42.23 -11.16
N SER A 198 -18.68 43.39 -10.53
CA SER A 198 -17.78 44.54 -10.70
C SER A 198 -16.37 44.26 -10.16
N ASN A 199 -16.26 43.56 -9.02
CA ASN A 199 -14.97 43.17 -8.44
C ASN A 199 -14.26 42.11 -9.31
N GLN A 200 -15.02 41.21 -9.95
CA GLN A 200 -14.46 40.25 -10.92
C GLN A 200 -13.99 40.93 -12.21
N ALA A 201 -14.67 41.99 -12.64
CA ALA A 201 -14.33 42.72 -13.87
C ALA A 201 -13.13 43.67 -13.71
N ASN A 202 -12.74 44.02 -12.48
CA ASN A 202 -11.66 44.96 -12.20
C ASN A 202 -10.65 44.34 -11.22
N PRO A 203 -9.76 43.45 -11.69
CA PRO A 203 -8.75 42.77 -10.85
C PRO A 203 -7.64 43.70 -10.34
#